data_AF-A0A8S1MGQ3-F1
#
_entry.id   AF-A0A8S1MGQ3-F1
#
_cell.length_a   1.000
_cell.length_b   1.000
_cell.length_c   1.000
_cell.angle_alpha   90.00
_cell.angle_beta   90.00
_cell.angle_gamma   90.00
#
_symmetry.space_group_name_H-M   'P 1'
#
loop_
_entity.id
_entity.type
_entity.pdbx_description
1 polymer ?
#
loop_
_entity_poly.entity_id
_entity_poly.type
_entity_poly.pdbx_seq_one_letter_code
_entity_poly.pdbx_strand_id
1 'polypeptide(L)'
;MQCDVFDSKGKIMVSTGRNAIIKIWNFDNGMIKQTHSLLGHQVICLVHSQINNYFVSGSSDGSIIMWKYYDNNEWKSSKLQNKHKKYIYCIILTENENQLISCSDDSSIKVWTVNFNNHESNFLYSLDKHAGSVYSLSLNQSEKVLVSCGSDQIIIWKKEINTQWKFQYVVNQSIQEYGFHVKFLKEDQFIWAPYKSNNLCVFECKDDGLYQENIEKRVQFKKDNKGLVGLSGFPIIYNKLKNMICLRHVCHICLLKFENDGQLSIVEELDCLNWEIYGTVTNNGQYLVFWGKKKDTYQAYEILYK
;
A
#
# COMPACT_ATOMS: atom_id res chain seq x y z
N MET A 1 -8.29 6.15 9.43
CA MET A 1 -7.17 5.30 9.01
C MET A 1 -5.88 6.00 9.41
N GLN A 2 -4.86 5.22 9.70
CA GLN A 2 -3.50 5.69 9.96
C GLN A 2 -2.62 4.86 9.03
N CYS A 3 -1.65 5.52 8.40
CA CYS A 3 -0.69 4.88 7.52
C CYS A 3 0.72 5.38 7.86
N ASP A 4 1.68 4.50 7.59
CA ASP A 4 3.07 4.66 8.00
C ASP A 4 3.99 4.32 6.83
N VAL A 5 5.01 5.14 6.59
CA VAL A 5 6.01 4.91 5.54
C VAL A 5 7.40 5.29 6.05
N PHE A 6 8.41 4.53 5.62
CA PHE A 6 9.81 4.88 5.82
C PHE A 6 10.36 5.68 4.62
N ASP A 7 11.32 6.54 4.90
CA ASP A 7 12.17 7.13 3.87
C ASP A 7 13.07 6.07 3.22
N SER A 8 13.73 6.41 2.11
CA SER A 8 14.53 5.45 1.34
C SER A 8 15.70 4.86 2.14
N LYS A 9 16.18 5.61 3.13
CA LYS A 9 17.29 5.22 4.02
C LYS A 9 16.82 4.45 5.26
N GLY A 10 15.53 4.35 5.52
CA GLY A 10 14.96 3.72 6.72
C GLY A 10 15.27 4.48 8.02
N LYS A 11 15.63 5.77 7.94
CA LYS A 11 16.00 6.62 9.09
C LYS A 11 14.86 7.52 9.54
N ILE A 12 13.94 7.84 8.64
CA ILE A 12 12.79 8.69 8.94
C ILE A 12 11.53 7.87 8.67
N MET A 13 10.64 7.83 9.66
CA MET A 13 9.30 7.29 9.48
C MET A 13 8.30 8.44 9.50
N VAL A 14 7.33 8.40 8.61
CA VAL A 14 6.18 9.31 8.56
C VAL A 14 4.95 8.52 8.98
N SER A 15 4.21 9.03 9.95
CA SER A 15 2.93 8.47 10.37
C SER A 15 1.83 9.50 10.31
N THR A 16 0.60 9.05 10.10
CA THR A 16 -0.57 9.94 10.02
C THR A 16 -1.68 9.52 10.96
N GLY A 17 -2.62 10.42 11.25
CA GLY A 17 -3.77 10.10 12.10
C GLY A 17 -5.03 10.86 11.71
N ARG A 18 -6.09 10.71 12.50
CA ARG A 18 -7.40 11.34 12.20
C ARG A 18 -7.40 12.87 12.32
N ASN A 19 -6.41 13.46 12.99
CA ASN A 19 -6.43 14.87 13.40
C ASN A 19 -5.72 15.83 12.42
N ALA A 20 -5.56 15.43 11.15
CA ALA A 20 -4.82 16.19 10.12
C ALA A 20 -3.36 16.54 10.49
N ILE A 21 -2.79 15.83 11.47
CA ILE A 21 -1.40 15.95 11.88
C ILE A 21 -0.62 14.80 11.24
N ILE A 22 0.47 15.15 10.57
CA ILE A 22 1.48 14.21 10.09
C ILE A 22 2.63 14.26 11.09
N LYS A 23 2.99 13.12 11.69
CA LYS A 23 4.10 13.04 12.64
C LYS A 23 5.31 12.45 11.94
N ILE A 24 6.47 13.02 12.25
CA ILE A 24 7.77 12.59 11.74
C ILE A 24 8.56 11.98 12.89
N TRP A 25 9.17 10.83 12.63
CA TRP A 25 9.92 10.06 13.60
C TRP A 25 11.31 9.77 13.07
N ASN A 26 12.32 9.94 13.91
CA ASN A 26 13.64 9.39 13.64
C ASN A 26 13.65 7.93 14.10
N PHE A 27 14.21 7.07 13.26
CA PHE A 27 14.41 5.66 13.51
C PHE A 27 15.90 5.33 13.45
N ASP A 28 16.38 4.66 14.48
CA ASP A 28 17.76 4.16 14.56
C ASP A 28 17.75 2.81 15.28
N ASN A 29 18.01 1.73 14.53
CA ASN A 29 18.20 0.37 15.05
C ASN A 29 17.19 -0.06 16.14
N GLY A 30 15.89 0.04 15.81
CA GLY A 30 14.80 -0.37 16.70
C GLY A 30 14.34 0.72 17.69
N MET A 31 15.06 1.82 17.80
CA MET A 31 14.62 2.99 18.54
C MET A 31 13.87 3.96 17.63
N ILE A 32 12.70 4.42 18.09
CA ILE A 32 11.86 5.38 17.36
C ILE A 32 11.53 6.58 18.25
N LYS A 33 11.72 7.79 17.73
CA LYS A 33 11.47 9.04 18.47
C LYS A 33 10.79 10.07 17.58
N GLN A 34 9.67 10.63 18.04
CA GLN A 34 9.01 11.73 17.35
C GLN A 34 9.91 12.96 17.35
N THR A 35 10.11 13.57 16.18
CA THR A 35 10.92 14.79 16.03
C THR A 35 10.11 15.99 15.59
N HIS A 36 9.11 15.80 14.71
CA HIS A 36 8.29 16.88 14.19
C HIS A 36 6.81 16.52 14.12
N SER A 37 5.98 17.55 14.02
CA SER A 37 4.56 17.44 13.67
C SER A 37 4.26 18.49 12.61
N LEU A 38 3.67 18.05 11.51
CA LEU A 38 3.29 18.89 10.38
C LEU A 38 1.77 19.01 10.36
N LEU A 39 1.29 20.21 10.13
CA LEU A 39 -0.11 20.45 9.81
C LEU A 39 -0.31 20.12 8.33
N GLY A 40 -1.24 19.21 8.04
CA GLY A 40 -1.58 18.84 6.69
C GLY A 40 -3.07 18.69 6.49
N HIS A 41 -3.46 17.62 5.82
CA HIS A 41 -4.86 17.23 5.65
C HIS A 41 -5.16 15.95 6.43
N GLN A 42 -6.42 15.52 6.45
CA GLN A 42 -6.80 14.23 7.01
C GLN A 42 -6.35 13.09 6.09
N VAL A 43 -5.10 12.65 6.29
CA VAL A 43 -4.46 11.63 5.44
C VAL A 43 -5.11 10.26 5.63
N ILE A 44 -5.33 9.57 4.51
CA ILE A 44 -5.84 8.20 4.44
C ILE A 44 -4.76 7.25 3.93
N CYS A 45 -3.93 7.68 2.98
CA CYS A 45 -2.83 6.89 2.42
C CYS A 45 -1.55 7.71 2.23
N LEU A 46 -0.40 7.03 2.27
CA LEU A 46 0.94 7.60 2.10
C LEU A 46 1.77 6.74 1.16
N VAL A 47 2.67 7.37 0.41
CA VAL A 47 3.77 6.71 -0.31
C VAL A 47 5.04 7.54 -0.16
N HIS A 48 6.19 6.87 -0.08
CA HIS A 48 7.50 7.52 -0.07
C HIS A 48 8.20 7.33 -1.43
N SER A 49 8.74 8.41 -1.95
CA SER A 49 9.58 8.48 -3.15
C SER A 49 11.00 7.98 -2.81
N GLN A 50 11.36 6.83 -3.35
CA GLN A 50 12.66 6.20 -3.17
C GLN A 50 13.82 6.97 -3.85
N ILE A 51 13.53 7.75 -4.91
CA ILE A 51 14.54 8.48 -5.68
C ILE A 51 14.67 9.93 -5.19
N ASN A 52 13.56 10.64 -5.03
CA ASN A 52 13.55 12.09 -4.83
C ASN A 52 13.41 12.53 -3.36
N ASN A 53 13.22 11.58 -2.43
CA ASN A 53 13.08 11.81 -0.99
C ASN A 53 11.89 12.71 -0.63
N TYR A 54 10.76 12.48 -1.32
CA TYR A 54 9.46 13.06 -0.96
C TYR A 54 8.60 12.02 -0.27
N PHE A 55 7.63 12.46 0.53
CA PHE A 55 6.44 11.65 0.75
C PHE A 55 5.22 12.31 0.10
N VAL A 56 4.27 11.49 -0.32
CA VAL A 56 3.03 11.94 -0.94
C VAL A 56 1.86 11.42 -0.14
N SER A 57 0.93 12.32 0.22
CA SER A 57 -0.22 12.01 1.06
C SER A 57 -1.52 12.19 0.29
N GLY A 58 -2.44 11.22 0.44
CA GLY A 58 -3.80 11.26 -0.09
C GLY A 58 -4.82 11.36 1.03
N SER A 59 -5.87 12.15 0.82
CA SER A 59 -6.77 12.64 1.87
C SER A 59 -8.22 12.18 1.72
N SER A 60 -8.97 12.30 2.81
CA SER A 60 -10.44 12.18 2.80
C SER A 60 -11.14 13.27 1.97
N ASP A 61 -10.51 14.44 1.81
CA ASP A 61 -11.04 15.58 1.02
C ASP A 61 -10.75 15.49 -0.49
N GLY A 62 -10.15 14.37 -0.92
CA GLY A 62 -9.74 14.11 -2.30
C GLY A 62 -8.45 14.78 -2.74
N SER A 63 -7.75 15.52 -1.86
CA SER A 63 -6.48 16.14 -2.20
C SER A 63 -5.28 15.21 -2.09
N ILE A 64 -4.30 15.45 -2.96
CA ILE A 64 -2.96 14.85 -2.89
C ILE A 64 -1.95 15.97 -2.64
N ILE A 65 -1.06 15.77 -1.66
CA ILE A 65 -0.01 16.73 -1.32
C ILE A 65 1.34 16.02 -1.33
N MET A 66 2.34 16.62 -1.98
CA MET A 66 3.74 16.20 -1.94
C MET A 66 4.47 17.00 -0.87
N TRP A 67 5.36 16.35 -0.14
CA TRP A 67 6.07 16.93 0.99
C TRP A 67 7.56 16.63 0.90
N LYS A 68 8.39 17.64 1.18
CA LYS A 68 9.85 17.48 1.25
C LYS A 68 10.44 18.27 2.38
N TYR A 69 11.43 17.67 3.02
CA TYR A 69 12.31 18.31 3.98
C TYR A 69 13.54 18.84 3.25
N TYR A 70 13.92 20.09 3.54
CA TYR A 70 15.07 20.74 2.95
C TYR A 70 16.15 20.97 4.00
N ASP A 71 17.39 21.17 3.53
CA ASP A 71 18.56 21.35 4.40
C ASP A 71 18.48 22.60 5.29
N ASN A 72 17.58 23.54 4.97
CA ASN A 72 17.27 24.69 5.82
C ASN A 72 16.37 24.34 7.03
N ASN A 73 16.16 23.06 7.31
CA ASN A 73 15.30 22.52 8.35
C ASN A 73 13.80 22.88 8.22
N GLU A 74 13.34 23.08 6.99
CA GLU A 74 11.93 23.37 6.71
C GLU A 74 11.27 22.27 5.87
N TRP A 75 10.01 22.01 6.20
CA TRP A 75 9.13 21.22 5.36
C TRP A 75 8.39 22.14 4.38
N LYS A 76 8.42 21.80 3.09
CA LYS A 76 7.55 22.43 2.09
C LYS A 76 6.61 21.40 1.49
N SER A 77 5.46 21.90 1.06
CA SER A 77 4.41 21.09 0.48
C SER A 77 3.86 21.69 -0.81
N SER A 78 3.52 20.86 -1.79
CA SER A 78 2.79 21.27 -2.99
C SER A 78 1.59 20.36 -3.23
N LYS A 79 0.44 20.98 -3.53
CA LYS A 79 -0.82 20.26 -3.77
C LYS A 79 -0.98 19.96 -5.26
N LEU A 80 -1.33 18.72 -5.58
CA LEU A 80 -1.65 18.34 -6.95
C LEU A 80 -2.98 18.98 -7.38
N GLN A 81 -3.03 19.44 -8.62
CA GLN A 81 -4.26 19.91 -9.26
C GLN A 81 -5.14 18.73 -9.71
N ASN A 82 -6.41 19.01 -10.05
CA ASN A 82 -7.40 18.00 -10.45
C ASN A 82 -7.65 16.92 -9.39
N LYS A 83 -8.00 17.38 -8.18
CA LYS A 83 -8.26 16.52 -7.03
C LYS A 83 -9.36 15.47 -7.29
N HIS A 84 -9.33 14.40 -6.53
CA HIS A 84 -10.46 13.46 -6.43
C HIS A 84 -11.68 14.14 -5.81
N LYS A 85 -12.87 13.58 -6.05
CA LYS A 85 -14.13 14.09 -5.50
C LYS A 85 -14.41 13.56 -4.09
N LYS A 86 -13.73 12.50 -3.68
CA LYS A 86 -13.90 11.82 -2.39
C LYS A 86 -12.56 11.25 -1.88
N TYR A 87 -12.63 10.45 -0.81
CA TYR A 87 -11.50 9.80 -0.15
C TYR A 87 -10.56 9.10 -1.13
N ILE A 88 -9.27 9.36 -0.99
CA ILE A 88 -8.21 8.63 -1.69
C ILE A 88 -7.77 7.46 -0.82
N TYR A 89 -7.86 6.24 -1.34
CA TYR A 89 -7.52 5.04 -0.56
C TYR A 89 -6.11 4.52 -0.83
N CYS A 90 -5.56 4.75 -2.03
CA CYS A 90 -4.22 4.32 -2.39
C CYS A 90 -3.55 5.32 -3.34
N ILE A 91 -2.23 5.49 -3.17
CA ILE A 91 -1.34 6.19 -4.09
C ILE A 91 -0.14 5.30 -4.34
N ILE A 92 0.26 5.17 -5.60
CA ILE A 92 1.51 4.53 -5.99
C ILE A 92 2.30 5.44 -6.94
N LEU A 93 3.63 5.28 -6.93
CA LEU A 93 4.55 5.90 -7.88
C LEU A 93 5.09 4.83 -8.82
N THR A 94 5.42 5.21 -10.04
CA THR A 94 6.24 4.38 -10.92
C THR A 94 7.68 4.30 -10.44
N GLU A 95 8.45 3.31 -10.89
CA GLU A 95 9.83 3.05 -10.49
C GLU A 95 10.75 4.24 -10.79
N ASN A 96 10.54 4.87 -11.95
CA ASN A 96 11.24 6.09 -12.34
C ASN A 96 10.62 7.38 -11.74
N GLU A 97 9.57 7.24 -10.93
CA GLU A 97 8.84 8.30 -10.23
C GLU A 97 8.33 9.44 -11.12
N ASN A 98 8.10 9.16 -12.41
CA ASN A 98 7.58 10.14 -13.36
C ASN A 98 6.04 10.14 -13.43
N GLN A 99 5.38 9.11 -12.89
CA GLN A 99 3.94 8.99 -12.82
C GLN A 99 3.49 8.72 -11.39
N LEU A 100 2.39 9.36 -11.01
CA LEU A 100 1.63 9.06 -9.81
C LEU A 100 0.26 8.53 -10.22
N ILE A 101 -0.16 7.45 -9.58
CA ILE A 101 -1.47 6.83 -9.80
C ILE A 101 -2.18 6.76 -8.45
N SER A 102 -3.42 7.23 -8.39
CA SER A 102 -4.23 7.14 -7.17
C SER A 102 -5.63 6.62 -7.43
N CYS A 103 -6.23 5.99 -6.43
CA CYS A 103 -7.59 5.46 -6.49
C CYS A 103 -8.46 5.97 -5.33
N SER A 104 -9.78 6.01 -5.56
CA SER A 104 -10.69 6.80 -4.72
C SER A 104 -12.07 6.16 -4.54
N ASP A 105 -12.77 6.63 -3.51
CA ASP A 105 -14.18 6.39 -3.25
C ASP A 105 -15.13 6.99 -4.31
N ASP A 106 -14.60 7.83 -5.20
CA ASP A 106 -15.34 8.37 -6.35
C ASP A 106 -15.38 7.43 -7.57
N SER A 107 -14.99 6.16 -7.37
CA SER A 107 -14.93 5.11 -8.38
C SER A 107 -13.89 5.33 -9.50
N SER A 108 -13.05 6.37 -9.40
CA SER A 108 -12.02 6.65 -10.40
C SER A 108 -10.62 6.27 -9.91
N ILE A 109 -9.77 5.93 -10.88
CA ILE A 109 -8.32 5.93 -10.73
C ILE A 109 -7.81 7.11 -11.55
N LYS A 110 -6.95 7.95 -10.98
CA LYS A 110 -6.37 9.11 -11.67
C LYS A 110 -4.87 8.93 -11.86
N VAL A 111 -4.37 9.48 -12.97
CA VAL A 111 -2.96 9.41 -13.36
C VAL A 111 -2.43 10.82 -13.60
N TRP A 112 -1.26 11.12 -13.03
CA TRP A 112 -0.53 12.37 -13.24
C TRP A 112 0.89 12.07 -13.70
N THR A 113 1.48 12.95 -14.51
CA THR A 113 2.94 13.09 -14.51
C THR A 113 3.37 13.91 -13.31
N VAL A 114 4.52 13.56 -12.73
CA VAL A 114 5.11 14.25 -11.60
C VAL A 114 6.57 14.55 -11.89
N ASN A 115 7.00 15.77 -11.61
CA ASN A 115 8.40 16.16 -11.62
C ASN A 115 8.79 16.70 -10.24
N PHE A 116 9.49 15.85 -9.49
CA PHE A 116 9.92 16.17 -8.13
C PHE A 116 11.03 17.22 -8.07
N ASN A 117 11.73 17.51 -9.16
CA ASN A 117 12.80 18.51 -9.17
C ASN A 117 12.25 19.94 -9.13
N ASN A 118 11.11 20.18 -9.77
CA ASN A 118 10.47 21.49 -9.84
C ASN A 118 9.11 21.56 -9.12
N HIS A 119 8.73 20.51 -8.39
CA HIS A 119 7.45 20.41 -7.66
C HIS A 119 6.19 20.44 -8.52
N GLU A 120 6.33 20.17 -9.81
CA GLU A 120 5.21 20.21 -10.74
C GLU A 120 4.52 18.85 -10.86
N SER A 121 3.23 18.93 -11.17
CA SER A 121 2.41 17.77 -11.47
C SER A 121 1.37 18.15 -12.50
N ASN A 122 1.15 17.28 -13.47
CA ASN A 122 0.14 17.49 -14.52
C ASN A 122 -0.80 16.30 -14.55
N PHE A 123 -2.09 16.57 -14.44
CA PHE A 123 -3.12 15.56 -14.60
C PHE A 123 -3.14 15.08 -16.05
N LEU A 124 -3.14 13.76 -16.25
CA LEU A 124 -3.19 13.17 -17.58
C LEU A 124 -4.61 12.73 -17.92
N TYR A 125 -5.15 11.78 -17.18
CA TYR A 125 -6.46 11.19 -17.44
C TYR A 125 -6.97 10.40 -16.23
N SER A 126 -8.22 9.94 -16.31
CA SER A 126 -8.85 9.04 -15.34
C SER A 126 -9.17 7.69 -15.99
N LEU A 127 -9.20 6.63 -15.19
CA LEU A 127 -9.61 5.30 -15.56
C LEU A 127 -10.94 4.99 -14.85
N ASP A 128 -12.03 5.11 -15.61
CA ASP A 128 -13.40 5.13 -15.08
C ASP A 128 -14.14 3.83 -15.46
N LYS A 129 -13.62 2.68 -15.03
CA LYS A 129 -14.28 1.37 -15.23
C LYS A 129 -14.86 0.75 -13.97
N HIS A 130 -14.36 1.13 -12.80
CA HIS A 130 -14.99 0.71 -11.56
C HIS A 130 -16.37 1.37 -11.44
N ALA A 131 -17.36 0.59 -11.03
CA ALA A 131 -18.69 1.06 -10.66
C ALA A 131 -18.77 1.46 -9.17
N GLY A 132 -17.80 1.02 -8.35
CA GLY A 132 -17.73 1.31 -6.92
C GLY A 132 -16.37 1.87 -6.48
N SER A 133 -16.24 2.10 -5.17
CA SER A 133 -15.02 2.64 -4.54
C SER A 133 -13.81 1.77 -4.86
N VAL A 134 -12.68 2.38 -5.23
CA VAL A 134 -11.44 1.65 -5.54
C VAL A 134 -10.50 1.75 -4.35
N TYR A 135 -10.10 0.62 -3.78
CA TYR A 135 -9.40 0.57 -2.49
C TYR A 135 -7.89 0.42 -2.61
N SER A 136 -7.39 -0.31 -3.62
CA SER A 136 -5.96 -0.61 -3.73
C SER A 136 -5.50 -0.69 -5.18
N LEU A 137 -4.23 -0.39 -5.38
CA LEU A 137 -3.51 -0.43 -6.65
C LEU A 137 -2.18 -1.17 -6.47
N SER A 138 -1.75 -1.92 -7.49
CA SER A 138 -0.38 -2.43 -7.55
C SER A 138 0.09 -2.55 -8.99
N LEU A 139 1.32 -2.12 -9.25
CA LEU A 139 2.03 -2.39 -10.49
C LEU A 139 2.79 -3.72 -10.40
N ASN A 140 2.88 -4.44 -11.51
CA ASN A 140 3.80 -5.57 -11.64
C ASN A 140 5.25 -5.09 -11.81
N GLN A 141 6.21 -6.02 -11.87
CA GLN A 141 7.63 -5.66 -11.83
C GLN A 141 8.08 -4.84 -13.04
N SER A 142 7.56 -5.12 -14.23
CA SER A 142 7.88 -4.39 -15.45
C SER A 142 7.10 -3.08 -15.63
N GLU A 143 6.17 -2.77 -14.71
CA GLU A 143 5.22 -1.65 -14.79
C GLU A 143 4.41 -1.60 -16.10
N LYS A 144 4.13 -2.77 -16.67
CA LYS A 144 3.26 -2.92 -17.84
C LYS A 144 1.85 -3.33 -17.48
N VAL A 145 1.66 -3.89 -16.28
CA VAL A 145 0.37 -4.32 -15.76
C VAL A 145 0.10 -3.60 -14.43
N LEU A 146 -1.09 -3.02 -14.33
CA LEU A 146 -1.65 -2.49 -13.10
C LEU A 146 -2.84 -3.36 -12.71
N VAL A 147 -2.93 -3.73 -11.44
CA VAL A 147 -4.13 -4.34 -10.86
C VAL A 147 -4.77 -3.33 -9.90
N SER A 148 -6.10 -3.23 -9.97
CA SER A 148 -6.90 -2.49 -9.01
C SER A 148 -7.98 -3.39 -8.40
N CYS A 149 -8.33 -3.15 -7.14
CA CYS A 149 -9.49 -3.77 -6.52
C CYS A 149 -10.34 -2.73 -5.80
N GLY A 150 -11.66 -2.96 -5.78
CA GLY A 150 -12.63 -2.07 -5.17
C GLY A 150 -13.76 -2.80 -4.46
N SER A 151 -14.81 -2.06 -4.13
CA SER A 151 -16.07 -2.58 -3.58
C SER A 151 -16.87 -3.38 -4.60
N ASP A 152 -16.41 -3.39 -5.85
CA ASP A 152 -17.05 -4.04 -6.99
C ASP A 152 -16.23 -5.23 -7.50
N GLN A 153 -15.06 -4.97 -8.11
CA GLN A 153 -14.35 -5.91 -8.97
C GLN A 153 -12.83 -5.77 -8.81
N ILE A 154 -12.10 -6.79 -9.27
CA ILE A 154 -10.66 -6.72 -9.50
C ILE A 154 -10.45 -6.49 -11.01
N ILE A 155 -9.72 -5.45 -11.39
CA ILE A 155 -9.53 -5.08 -12.80
C ILE A 155 -8.04 -5.11 -13.14
N ILE A 156 -7.74 -5.69 -14.30
CA ILE A 156 -6.41 -5.66 -14.92
C ILE A 156 -6.37 -4.55 -15.98
N TRP A 157 -5.31 -3.75 -15.91
CA TRP A 157 -5.00 -2.69 -16.85
C TRP A 157 -3.63 -2.95 -17.47
N LYS A 158 -3.46 -2.65 -18.76
CA LYS A 158 -2.17 -2.71 -19.44
C LYS A 158 -1.74 -1.33 -19.91
N LYS A 159 -0.44 -1.07 -19.85
CA LYS A 159 0.18 0.14 -20.35
C LYS A 159 0.40 0.01 -21.85
N GLU A 160 -0.19 0.91 -22.64
CA GLU A 160 0.05 1.01 -24.08
C GLU A 160 1.44 1.60 -24.37
N ILE A 161 1.89 1.44 -25.63
CA ILE A 161 3.16 1.98 -26.14
C ILE A 161 3.26 3.50 -25.93
N ASN A 162 2.14 4.21 -25.90
CA ASN A 162 2.03 5.66 -25.64
C ASN A 162 2.00 6.03 -24.14
N THR A 163 2.33 5.10 -23.24
CA THR A 163 2.34 5.23 -21.76
C THR A 163 0.97 5.43 -21.09
N GLN A 164 -0.14 5.24 -21.82
CA GLN A 164 -1.48 5.29 -21.25
C GLN A 164 -1.91 3.93 -20.68
N TRP A 165 -2.57 3.93 -19.52
CA TRP A 165 -3.21 2.75 -18.96
C TRP A 165 -4.57 2.51 -19.64
N LYS A 166 -4.82 1.27 -20.05
CA LYS A 166 -6.10 0.85 -20.63
C LYS A 166 -6.66 -0.36 -19.91
N PHE A 167 -7.98 -0.35 -19.77
CA PHE A 167 -8.74 -1.49 -19.31
C PHE A 167 -8.44 -2.71 -20.19
N GLN A 168 -8.28 -3.87 -19.57
CA GLN A 168 -8.15 -5.14 -20.28
C GLN A 168 -9.35 -6.03 -19.98
N TYR A 169 -9.50 -6.45 -18.73
CA TYR A 169 -10.57 -7.32 -18.29
C TYR A 169 -10.75 -7.28 -16.77
N VAL A 170 -11.87 -7.85 -16.35
CA VAL A 170 -12.22 -8.07 -14.95
C VAL A 170 -11.76 -9.47 -14.56
N VAL A 171 -10.99 -9.59 -13.49
CA VAL A 171 -10.53 -10.88 -12.99
C VAL A 171 -11.71 -11.64 -12.38
N ASN A 172 -11.82 -12.93 -12.66
CA ASN A 172 -12.80 -13.78 -11.99
C ASN A 172 -12.24 -14.25 -10.64
N GLN A 173 -12.92 -13.91 -9.55
CA GLN A 173 -12.60 -14.41 -8.21
C GLN A 173 -13.64 -15.42 -7.72
N SER A 174 -13.18 -16.50 -7.10
CA SER A 174 -14.09 -17.52 -6.53
C SER A 174 -14.83 -17.02 -5.28
N ILE A 175 -14.25 -16.08 -4.54
CA ILE A 175 -14.86 -15.48 -3.35
C ILE A 175 -15.67 -14.25 -3.75
N GLN A 176 -16.99 -14.29 -3.57
CA GLN A 176 -17.93 -13.21 -3.88
C GLN A 176 -17.99 -12.13 -2.79
N GLU A 177 -16.82 -11.56 -2.48
CA GLU A 177 -16.66 -10.45 -1.53
C GLU A 177 -15.78 -9.37 -2.17
N TYR A 178 -15.88 -8.13 -1.68
CA TYR A 178 -14.88 -7.12 -2.02
C TYR A 178 -13.61 -7.29 -1.16
N GLY A 179 -12.52 -6.66 -1.58
CA GLY A 179 -11.27 -6.69 -0.82
C GLY A 179 -10.56 -5.35 -0.83
N PHE A 180 -9.81 -5.11 0.24
CA PHE A 180 -9.19 -3.82 0.49
C PHE A 180 -7.79 -3.71 -0.09
N HIS A 181 -7.10 -4.83 -0.35
CA HIS A 181 -5.71 -4.82 -0.78
C HIS A 181 -5.46 -5.80 -1.93
N VAL A 182 -4.69 -5.34 -2.91
CA VAL A 182 -4.05 -6.14 -3.95
C VAL A 182 -2.57 -5.82 -4.00
N LYS A 183 -1.73 -6.83 -4.26
CA LYS A 183 -0.28 -6.62 -4.37
C LYS A 183 0.34 -7.60 -5.35
N PHE A 184 1.03 -7.09 -6.36
CA PHE A 184 1.93 -7.89 -7.17
C PHE A 184 3.16 -8.30 -6.36
N LEU A 185 3.50 -9.59 -6.47
CA LEU A 185 4.67 -10.19 -5.85
C LEU A 185 5.75 -10.49 -6.90
N LYS A 186 5.31 -10.88 -8.10
CA LYS A 186 6.14 -11.20 -9.26
C LYS A 186 5.56 -10.54 -10.50
N GLU A 187 6.23 -10.70 -11.64
CA GLU A 187 5.74 -10.21 -12.92
C GLU A 187 4.38 -10.81 -13.30
N ASP A 188 4.17 -12.07 -12.92
CA ASP A 188 3.09 -12.96 -13.28
C ASP A 188 2.22 -13.38 -12.09
N GLN A 189 2.44 -12.83 -10.89
CA GLN A 189 1.72 -13.24 -9.69
C GLN A 189 1.34 -12.05 -8.80
N PHE A 190 0.06 -11.98 -8.42
CA PHE A 190 -0.42 -11.05 -7.41
C PHE A 190 -1.28 -11.76 -6.36
N ILE A 191 -1.42 -11.11 -5.21
CA ILE A 191 -2.30 -11.53 -4.13
C ILE A 191 -3.42 -10.52 -3.91
N TRP A 192 -4.55 -11.03 -3.45
CA TRP A 192 -5.72 -10.24 -3.08
C TRP A 192 -6.25 -10.72 -1.74
N ALA A 193 -6.60 -9.76 -0.88
CA ALA A 193 -7.10 -10.01 0.46
C ALA A 193 -8.59 -9.59 0.56
N PRO A 194 -9.53 -10.54 0.50
CA PRO A 194 -10.97 -10.28 0.62
C PRO A 194 -11.32 -9.87 2.05
N TYR A 195 -12.32 -8.98 2.20
CA TYR A 195 -12.67 -8.38 3.50
C TYR A 195 -13.15 -9.41 4.53
N LYS A 196 -14.13 -10.23 4.15
CA LYS A 196 -14.73 -11.26 5.03
C LYS A 196 -14.24 -12.66 4.69
N SER A 197 -12.93 -12.81 4.55
CA SER A 197 -12.30 -14.09 4.25
C SER A 197 -11.06 -14.32 5.12
N ASN A 198 -10.88 -15.57 5.55
CA ASN A 198 -9.61 -16.03 6.15
C ASN A 198 -8.63 -16.52 5.09
N ASN A 199 -8.79 -16.07 3.85
CA ASN A 199 -7.95 -16.48 2.74
C ASN A 199 -7.23 -15.29 2.14
N LEU A 200 -5.94 -15.47 1.86
CA LEU A 200 -5.21 -14.66 0.91
C LEU A 200 -5.24 -15.37 -0.44
N CYS A 201 -5.99 -14.81 -1.39
CA CYS A 201 -6.10 -15.38 -2.72
C CYS A 201 -4.84 -15.09 -3.52
N VAL A 202 -4.34 -16.08 -4.24
CA VAL A 202 -3.18 -15.97 -5.13
C VAL A 202 -3.68 -16.05 -6.57
N PHE A 203 -3.24 -15.14 -7.42
CA PHE A 203 -3.56 -15.10 -8.84
C PHE A 203 -2.27 -15.18 -9.64
N GLU A 204 -2.29 -16.03 -10.67
CA GLU A 204 -1.14 -16.28 -11.55
C GLU A 204 -1.53 -16.05 -12.99
N CYS A 205 -0.66 -15.39 -13.75
CA CYS A 205 -0.80 -15.27 -15.19
C CYS A 205 -0.61 -16.65 -15.82
N LYS A 206 -1.58 -17.07 -16.63
CA LYS A 206 -1.51 -18.29 -17.42
C LYS A 206 -0.89 -18.00 -18.79
N ASP A 207 -0.70 -19.05 -19.59
CA ASP A 207 -0.07 -18.98 -20.91
C ASP A 207 -0.85 -18.10 -21.90
N ASP A 208 -2.16 -17.92 -21.68
CA ASP A 208 -3.02 -17.01 -22.43
C ASP A 208 -2.82 -15.52 -22.06
N GLY A 209 -1.95 -15.23 -21.09
CA GLY A 209 -1.70 -13.88 -20.60
C GLY A 209 -2.77 -13.35 -19.64
N LEU A 210 -3.70 -14.20 -19.18
CA LEU A 210 -4.75 -13.86 -18.23
C LEU A 210 -4.38 -14.31 -16.82
N TYR A 211 -4.64 -13.45 -15.83
CA TYR A 211 -4.50 -13.76 -14.43
C TYR A 211 -5.70 -14.54 -13.94
N GLN A 212 -5.45 -15.74 -13.42
CA GLN A 212 -6.48 -16.62 -12.89
C GLN A 212 -6.14 -17.01 -11.45
N GLU A 213 -7.17 -17.17 -10.62
CA GLU A 213 -7.00 -17.58 -9.24
C GLU A 213 -6.40 -19.00 -9.16
N ASN A 214 -5.34 -19.17 -8.39
CA ASN A 214 -4.81 -20.48 -8.01
C ASN A 214 -5.31 -20.83 -6.60
N ILE A 215 -6.38 -21.63 -6.55
CA ILE A 215 -7.05 -22.02 -5.30
C ILE A 215 -6.13 -22.86 -4.42
N GLU A 216 -5.25 -23.68 -5.01
CA GLU A 216 -4.33 -24.56 -4.27
C GLU A 216 -3.20 -23.78 -3.57
N LYS A 217 -2.79 -22.64 -4.14
CA LYS A 217 -1.76 -21.76 -3.55
C LYS A 217 -2.31 -20.72 -2.58
N ARG A 218 -3.62 -20.71 -2.33
CA ARG A 218 -4.27 -19.81 -1.39
C ARG A 218 -3.69 -19.98 0.01
N VAL A 219 -3.39 -18.87 0.68
CA VAL A 219 -2.94 -18.92 2.08
C VAL A 219 -4.15 -18.85 2.99
N GLN A 220 -4.31 -19.83 3.87
CA GLN A 220 -5.39 -19.86 4.83
C GLN A 220 -4.90 -19.39 6.20
N PHE A 221 -5.49 -18.31 6.71
CA PHE A 221 -5.25 -17.84 8.07
C PHE A 221 -6.08 -18.65 9.07
N LYS A 222 -5.58 -18.78 10.29
CA LYS A 222 -6.33 -19.41 11.39
C LYS A 222 -7.63 -18.66 11.63
N LYS A 223 -8.69 -19.41 11.91
CA LYS A 223 -10.01 -18.87 12.19
C LYS A 223 -10.04 -18.36 13.62
N ASP A 224 -10.00 -17.05 13.80
CA ASP A 224 -10.26 -16.46 15.12
C ASP A 224 -11.77 -16.31 15.36
N ASN A 225 -12.22 -16.68 16.56
CA ASN A 225 -13.60 -16.52 17.03
C ASN A 225 -14.05 -15.04 17.17
N LYS A 226 -13.21 -14.08 16.75
CA LYS A 226 -13.42 -12.63 16.93
C LYS A 226 -13.94 -11.90 15.69
N GLY A 227 -14.21 -12.63 14.61
CA GLY A 227 -14.85 -12.08 13.41
C GLY A 227 -13.91 -11.26 12.52
N LEU A 228 -14.28 -11.19 11.24
CA LEU A 228 -13.50 -10.56 10.17
C LEU A 228 -13.73 -9.05 10.19
N VAL A 229 -12.77 -8.31 10.75
CA VAL A 229 -12.75 -6.84 10.71
C VAL A 229 -11.53 -6.36 9.94
N GLY A 230 -11.69 -6.30 8.62
CA GLY A 230 -11.32 -5.14 7.80
C GLY A 230 -9.88 -4.73 7.86
N LEU A 231 -9.10 -5.14 6.85
CA LEU A 231 -7.73 -4.72 6.58
C LEU A 231 -7.54 -3.19 6.42
N SER A 232 -8.53 -2.37 6.77
CA SER A 232 -8.38 -0.93 6.87
C SER A 232 -7.31 -0.59 7.91
N GLY A 233 -6.17 -0.06 7.45
CA GLY A 233 -5.12 0.52 8.30
C GLY A 233 -3.72 -0.05 8.11
N PHE A 234 -3.55 -1.32 7.75
CA PHE A 234 -2.22 -1.91 7.52
C PHE A 234 -2.15 -2.46 6.10
N PRO A 235 -1.23 -1.97 5.24
CA PRO A 235 -1.14 -2.40 3.85
C PRO A 235 -0.51 -3.78 3.72
N ILE A 236 -0.71 -4.44 2.57
CA ILE A 236 0.15 -5.57 2.19
C ILE A 236 1.51 -5.01 1.76
N ILE A 237 2.54 -5.27 2.57
CA ILE A 237 3.91 -4.84 2.32
C ILE A 237 4.68 -6.04 1.80
N TYR A 238 5.23 -5.92 0.59
CA TYR A 238 6.13 -6.93 0.04
C TYR A 238 7.56 -6.39 0.04
N ASN A 239 8.40 -6.93 0.92
CA ASN A 239 9.82 -6.64 0.97
C ASN A 239 10.57 -7.58 0.03
N LYS A 240 10.96 -7.07 -1.15
CA LYS A 240 11.67 -7.85 -2.18
C LYS A 240 13.03 -8.34 -1.71
N LEU A 241 13.77 -7.54 -0.92
CA LEU A 241 15.12 -7.89 -0.44
C LEU A 241 15.09 -9.13 0.47
N LYS A 242 14.05 -9.24 1.30
CA LYS A 242 13.83 -10.37 2.22
C LYS A 242 12.91 -11.45 1.65
N ASN A 243 12.39 -11.25 0.43
CA ASN A 243 11.34 -12.06 -0.18
C ASN A 243 10.20 -12.38 0.81
N MET A 244 9.74 -11.34 1.52
CA MET A 244 8.84 -11.47 2.66
C MET A 244 7.64 -10.55 2.48
N ILE A 245 6.47 -11.06 2.83
CA ILE A 245 5.22 -10.30 2.83
C ILE A 245 4.81 -10.06 4.28
N CYS A 246 4.49 -8.83 4.61
CA CYS A 246 3.93 -8.45 5.90
C CYS A 246 2.54 -7.89 5.66
N LEU A 247 1.55 -8.42 6.38
CA LEU A 247 0.17 -7.95 6.31
C LEU A 247 -0.50 -8.15 7.67
N ARG A 248 -1.65 -7.49 7.85
CA ARG A 248 -2.48 -7.71 9.03
C ARG A 248 -3.55 -8.77 8.73
N HIS A 249 -3.85 -9.62 9.71
CA HIS A 249 -5.07 -10.42 9.73
C HIS A 249 -5.70 -10.31 11.12
N VAL A 250 -6.91 -9.75 11.20
CA VAL A 250 -7.62 -9.48 12.47
C VAL A 250 -6.74 -8.66 13.44
N CYS A 251 -6.27 -9.28 14.53
CA CYS A 251 -5.39 -8.68 15.54
C CYS A 251 -3.94 -9.15 15.46
N HIS A 252 -3.58 -9.84 14.38
CA HIS A 252 -2.24 -10.35 14.13
C HIS A 252 -1.57 -9.57 13.01
N ILE A 253 -0.25 -9.39 13.12
CA ILE A 253 0.61 -9.12 11.96
C ILE A 253 1.18 -10.47 11.53
N CYS A 254 0.94 -10.85 10.28
CA CYS A 254 1.41 -12.10 9.69
C CYS A 254 2.60 -11.80 8.79
N LEU A 255 3.69 -12.55 8.99
CA LEU A 255 4.82 -12.58 8.06
C LEU A 255 4.71 -13.85 7.21
N LEU A 256 4.76 -13.68 5.90
CA LEU A 256 4.69 -14.75 4.93
C LEU A 256 5.96 -14.78 4.08
N LYS A 257 6.36 -15.98 3.67
CA LYS A 257 7.45 -16.21 2.72
C LYS A 257 7.06 -17.22 1.67
N PHE A 258 7.80 -17.21 0.57
CA PHE A 258 7.73 -18.30 -0.40
C PHE A 258 8.50 -19.50 0.11
N GLU A 259 7.84 -20.66 0.09
CA GLU A 259 8.45 -21.97 0.25
C GLU A 259 9.21 -22.38 -1.02
N ASN A 260 9.98 -23.46 -0.94
CA ASN A 260 10.81 -23.95 -2.06
C ASN A 260 9.99 -24.34 -3.30
N ASP A 261 8.73 -24.74 -3.12
CA ASP A 261 7.78 -25.07 -4.19
C ASP A 261 7.06 -23.83 -4.77
N GLY A 262 7.37 -22.64 -4.25
CA GLY A 262 6.75 -21.38 -4.65
C GLY A 262 5.37 -21.13 -4.05
N GLN A 263 4.92 -21.94 -3.08
CA GLN A 263 3.75 -21.67 -2.26
C GLN A 263 4.06 -20.57 -1.24
N LEU A 264 3.06 -19.75 -0.89
CA LEU A 264 3.19 -18.81 0.22
C LEU A 264 2.76 -19.48 1.52
N SER A 265 3.58 -19.39 2.55
CA SER A 265 3.28 -19.88 3.89
C SER A 265 3.42 -18.76 4.92
N ILE A 266 2.70 -18.89 6.03
CA ILE A 266 2.86 -18.01 7.18
C ILE A 266 4.02 -18.54 8.01
N VAL A 267 5.09 -17.75 8.13
CA VAL A 267 6.29 -18.12 8.91
C VAL A 267 6.26 -17.58 10.33
N GLU A 268 5.49 -16.50 10.55
CA GLU A 268 5.33 -15.88 11.86
C GLU A 268 3.97 -15.17 11.99
N GLU A 269 3.38 -15.24 13.17
CA GLU A 269 2.17 -14.51 13.55
C GLU A 269 2.42 -13.76 14.87
N LEU A 270 2.31 -12.43 14.82
CA LEU A 270 2.51 -11.55 15.97
C LEU A 270 1.16 -11.08 16.50
N ASP A 271 0.74 -11.58 17.67
CA ASP A 271 -0.49 -11.12 18.33
C ASP A 271 -0.29 -9.70 18.90
N CYS A 272 -0.97 -8.73 18.28
CA CYS A 272 -0.91 -7.33 18.67
C CYS A 272 -1.95 -6.97 19.75
N LEU A 273 -2.79 -7.92 20.16
CA LEU A 273 -3.83 -7.79 21.19
C LEU A 273 -4.86 -6.68 20.91
N ASN A 274 -4.92 -6.18 19.67
CA ASN A 274 -5.79 -5.09 19.25
C ASN A 274 -6.08 -5.19 17.75
N TRP A 275 -7.22 -4.64 17.32
CA TRP A 275 -7.67 -4.63 15.91
C TRP A 275 -7.22 -3.35 15.18
N GLU A 276 -7.00 -2.25 15.91
CA GLU A 276 -6.39 -1.03 15.37
C GLU A 276 -4.86 -1.19 15.37
N ILE A 277 -4.34 -1.83 14.33
CA ILE A 277 -2.90 -1.98 14.10
C ILE A 277 -2.54 -1.16 12.88
N TYR A 278 -1.52 -0.32 13.06
CA TYR A 278 -0.89 0.47 12.02
C TYR A 278 0.61 0.28 12.13
N GLY A 279 1.29 0.30 11.00
CA GLY A 279 2.72 0.13 10.98
C GLY A 279 3.24 -0.07 9.56
N THR A 280 4.53 -0.30 9.50
CA THR A 280 5.25 -0.51 8.26
C THR A 280 6.53 -1.30 8.52
N VAL A 281 7.24 -1.67 7.47
CA VAL A 281 8.51 -2.39 7.56
C VAL A 281 9.60 -1.49 7.00
N THR A 282 10.79 -1.49 7.62
CA THR A 282 11.95 -0.79 7.07
C THR A 282 12.29 -1.33 5.67
N ASN A 283 12.86 -0.49 4.80
CA ASN A 283 13.10 -0.91 3.41
C ASN A 283 14.03 -2.13 3.29
N ASN A 284 14.99 -2.28 4.21
CA ASN A 284 15.87 -3.45 4.28
C ASN A 284 15.18 -4.70 4.86
N GLY A 285 13.94 -4.59 5.34
CA GLY A 285 13.16 -5.68 5.90
C GLY A 285 13.60 -6.12 7.29
N GLN A 286 14.49 -5.37 7.94
CA GLN A 286 15.05 -5.75 9.24
C GLN A 286 14.08 -5.48 10.40
N TYR A 287 13.28 -4.42 10.34
CA TYR A 287 12.37 -4.08 11.42
C TYR A 287 10.95 -3.91 10.92
N LEU A 288 10.01 -4.54 11.61
CA LEU A 288 8.60 -4.20 11.58
C LEU A 288 8.35 -3.16 12.67
N VAL A 289 7.83 -2.00 12.30
CA VAL A 289 7.51 -0.91 13.23
C VAL A 289 6.00 -0.69 13.23
N PHE A 290 5.37 -0.85 14.38
CA PHE A 290 3.91 -0.78 14.50
C PHE A 290 3.47 -0.11 15.81
N TRP A 291 2.27 0.47 15.80
CA TRP A 291 1.70 1.16 16.94
C TRP A 291 1.24 0.17 18.02
N GLY A 292 1.91 0.18 19.17
CA GLY A 292 1.57 -0.66 20.31
C GLY A 292 0.59 0.02 21.26
N LYS A 293 -0.70 -0.33 21.19
CA LYS A 293 -1.76 0.30 22.02
C LYS A 293 -1.48 0.24 23.53
N LYS A 294 -0.86 -0.83 24.03
CA LYS A 294 -0.51 -0.94 25.46
C LYS A 294 0.51 0.10 25.93
N LYS A 295 1.44 0.50 25.06
CA LYS A 295 2.50 1.46 25.39
C LYS A 295 2.22 2.88 24.87
N ASP A 296 1.13 3.04 24.11
CA ASP A 296 0.74 4.28 23.42
C ASP A 296 1.90 4.89 22.60
N THR A 297 2.70 4.03 21.96
CA THR A 297 3.85 4.41 21.15
C THR A 297 4.17 3.34 20.11
N TYR A 298 4.97 3.70 19.11
CA TYR A 298 5.52 2.74 18.16
C TYR A 298 6.51 1.79 18.85
N GLN A 299 6.40 0.52 18.46
CA GLN A 299 7.30 -0.56 18.82
C GLN A 299 8.00 -1.04 17.56
N ALA A 300 9.30 -1.34 17.68
CA ALA A 300 10.05 -2.02 16.63
C ALA A 300 10.25 -3.48 17.01
N TYR A 301 10.00 -4.36 16.05
CA TYR A 301 10.23 -5.79 16.13
C TYR A 301 11.29 -6.15 15.10
N GLU A 302 12.43 -6.70 15.55
CA GLU A 302 13.48 -7.15 14.65
C GLU A 302 13.09 -8.47 13.99
N ILE A 303 13.11 -8.49 12.67
CA ILE A 303 12.78 -9.64 11.84
C ILE A 303 14.07 -10.42 11.60
N LEU A 304 14.22 -11.55 12.31
CA LEU A 304 15.46 -12.32 12.31
C LEU A 304 15.62 -13.27 11.10
N TYR A 305 14.61 -13.35 10.24
CA TYR A 305 14.69 -14.22 9.07
C TYR A 305 15.69 -13.67 8.04
N LYS A 306 16.55 -14.55 7.53
CA LYS A 306 17.48 -14.22 6.45
C LYS A 306 16.74 -13.91 5.16
#